data_AF-A0A353R926-F1
#
_entry.id   AF-A0A353R926-F1
#
_cell.length_a   1.000
_cell.length_b   1.000
_cell.length_c   1.000
_cell.angle_alpha   90.00
_cell.angle_beta   90.00
_cell.angle_gamma   90.00
#
_symmetry.space_group_name_H-M   'P 1'
#
loop_
_entity.id
_entity.type
_entity.pdbx_description
1 polymer ?
#
loop_
_entity_poly.entity_id
_entity_poly.type
_entity_poly.pdbx_seq_one_letter_code
_entity_poly.pdbx_strand_id
1 'polypeptide(L)'
;IKFPAARGEYIVFENGGFIYSFHTKSEDLKKVDITLNQEHLNARVRLLDVATQAAGYSLSPNGERVLVTARGDVFSVPGTEGATYNLTRTPGIHEREACWSADGS
;
A
#
# COMPACT_ATOMS: atom_id res chain seq x y z
N ILE A 1 8.83 -29.35 6.69
CA ILE A 1 7.75 -29.31 7.70
C ILE A 1 8.09 -28.23 8.72
N LYS A 2 7.19 -27.29 8.96
CA LYS A 2 7.32 -26.24 9.98
C LYS A 2 6.03 -26.15 10.81
N PHE A 3 6.16 -25.63 12.04
CA PHE A 3 5.05 -25.33 12.95
C PHE A 3 4.03 -26.48 13.15
N PRO A 4 4.47 -27.69 13.52
CA PRO A 4 3.54 -28.78 13.79
C PRO A 4 2.73 -28.52 15.06
N ALA A 5 1.43 -28.80 15.00
CA ALA A 5 0.52 -28.81 16.14
C ALA A 5 -0.30 -30.10 16.10
N ALA A 6 -0.51 -30.72 17.27
CA ALA A 6 -1.24 -31.97 17.39
C ALA A 6 -2.47 -31.80 18.30
N ARG A 7 -3.62 -32.34 17.88
CA ARG A 7 -4.84 -32.41 18.69
C ARG A 7 -5.68 -33.61 18.27
N GLY A 8 -6.00 -34.48 19.24
CA GLY A 8 -6.76 -35.70 18.97
C GLY A 8 -6.04 -36.58 17.96
N GLU A 9 -6.73 -36.94 16.89
CA GLU A 9 -6.22 -37.80 15.81
C GLU A 9 -5.59 -37.02 14.65
N TYR A 10 -5.34 -35.72 14.83
CA TYR A 10 -4.81 -34.85 13.78
C TYR A 10 -3.48 -34.21 14.16
N ILE A 11 -2.59 -34.15 13.18
CA ILE A 11 -1.39 -33.31 13.19
C ILE A 11 -1.54 -32.30 12.05
N VAL A 12 -1.45 -31.02 12.37
CA VAL A 12 -1.50 -29.92 11.40
C VAL A 12 -0.12 -29.27 11.32
N PHE A 13 0.36 -28.99 10.11
CA PHE A 13 1.68 -28.40 9.91
C PHE A 13 1.77 -27.60 8.60
N GLU A 14 2.78 -26.75 8.51
CA GLU A 14 3.13 -26.05 7.27
C GLU A 14 4.15 -26.86 6.45
N ASN A 15 3.90 -26.97 5.15
CA ASN A 15 4.87 -27.47 4.17
C ASN A 15 4.75 -26.70 2.85
N GLY A 16 5.85 -26.11 2.38
CA GLY A 16 5.88 -25.36 1.12
C GLY A 16 4.92 -24.17 1.04
N GLY A 17 4.64 -23.50 2.16
CA GLY A 17 3.69 -22.37 2.22
C GLY A 17 2.21 -22.78 2.27
N PHE A 18 1.91 -24.08 2.36
CA PHE A 18 0.56 -24.59 2.53
C PHE A 18 0.38 -25.24 3.90
N ILE A 19 -0.86 -25.24 4.38
CA ILE A 19 -1.26 -25.97 5.58
C ILE A 19 -1.72 -27.37 5.19
N TYR A 20 -1.21 -28.37 5.91
CA TYR A 20 -1.59 -29.76 5.76
C TYR A 20 -2.18 -30.28 7.07
N SER A 21 -3.18 -31.15 6.95
CA SER A 21 -3.71 -31.97 8.04
C SER A 21 -3.40 -33.43 7.79
N PHE A 22 -2.81 -34.10 8.77
CA PHE A 22 -2.52 -35.52 8.76
C PHE A 22 -3.36 -36.24 9.81
N HIS A 23 -4.12 -37.27 9.40
CA HIS A 23 -4.93 -38.09 10.30
C HIS A 23 -4.12 -39.29 10.80
N THR A 24 -3.89 -39.41 12.10
CA THR A 24 -2.94 -40.38 12.67
C THR A 24 -3.42 -41.83 12.62
N LYS A 25 -4.74 -42.08 12.53
CA LYS A 25 -5.27 -43.45 12.39
C LYS A 25 -5.37 -43.97 10.96
N SER A 26 -5.87 -43.17 10.03
CA SER A 26 -6.00 -43.56 8.63
C SER A 26 -4.77 -43.24 7.79
N GLU A 27 -3.80 -42.51 8.36
CA GLU A 27 -2.60 -42.00 7.68
C GLU A 27 -2.92 -41.07 6.49
N ASP A 28 -4.13 -40.52 6.46
CA ASP A 28 -4.55 -39.60 5.40
C ASP A 28 -3.83 -38.25 5.56
N LEU A 29 -3.08 -37.87 4.52
CA LEU A 29 -2.52 -36.52 4.38
C LEU A 29 -3.38 -35.70 3.43
N LYS A 30 -3.90 -34.57 3.91
CA LYS A 30 -4.71 -33.65 3.11
C LYS A 30 -4.16 -32.23 3.19
N LYS A 31 -4.11 -31.56 2.05
CA LYS A 31 -3.92 -30.11 2.01
C LYS A 31 -5.21 -29.44 2.49
N VAL A 32 -5.10 -28.46 3.38
CA VAL A 32 -6.26 -27.70 3.85
C VAL A 32 -6.57 -26.61 2.84
N ASP A 33 -7.78 -26.64 2.29
CA ASP A 33 -8.28 -25.56 1.43
C ASP A 33 -8.70 -24.37 2.30
N ILE A 34 -7.92 -23.30 2.22
CA ILE A 34 -8.18 -22.05 2.94
C ILE A 34 -8.74 -21.04 1.96
N THR A 35 -10.01 -20.66 2.13
CA THR A 35 -10.65 -19.58 1.37
C THR A 35 -10.71 -18.33 2.23
N LEU A 36 -10.19 -17.21 1.71
CA LEU A 36 -10.30 -15.90 2.34
C LEU A 36 -11.44 -15.14 1.66
N ASN A 37 -12.53 -14.92 2.38
CA ASN A 37 -13.59 -14.02 1.94
C ASN A 37 -13.13 -12.58 2.20
N GLN A 38 -12.32 -12.03 1.31
CA GLN A 38 -11.84 -10.65 1.43
C GLN A 38 -12.93 -9.67 0.95
N GLU A 39 -13.67 -9.10 1.90
CA GLU A 39 -14.28 -7.79 1.64
C GLU A 39 -13.14 -6.77 1.58
N HIS A 40 -12.74 -6.39 0.37
CA HIS A 40 -11.69 -5.41 0.08
C HIS A 40 -12.05 -3.98 0.53
N LEU A 41 -12.59 -3.80 1.73
CA LEU A 41 -12.96 -2.49 2.31
C LEU A 41 -11.76 -1.54 2.33
N ASN A 42 -10.56 -2.08 2.60
CA ASN A 42 -9.32 -1.31 2.67
C ASN A 42 -8.65 -1.06 1.31
N ALA A 43 -9.07 -1.75 0.23
CA ALA A 43 -8.49 -1.55 -1.10
C ALA A 43 -9.29 -0.54 -1.96
N ARG A 44 -10.32 0.08 -1.38
CA ARG A 44 -11.10 1.10 -2.10
C ARG A 44 -10.30 2.37 -2.25
N VAL A 45 -10.39 2.99 -3.43
CA VAL A 45 -9.87 4.34 -3.67
C VAL A 45 -10.61 5.30 -2.73
N ARG A 46 -9.85 6.09 -1.98
CA ARG A 46 -10.37 7.11 -1.06
C ARG A 46 -9.64 8.42 -1.31
N LEU A 47 -10.39 9.52 -1.23
CA LEU A 47 -9.80 10.84 -1.08
C LEU A 47 -9.36 10.98 0.38
N LEU A 48 -8.07 11.25 0.59
CA LEU A 48 -7.47 11.44 1.89
C LEU A 48 -6.85 12.83 1.94
N ASP A 49 -7.01 13.52 3.06
CA ASP A 49 -6.20 14.69 3.37
C ASP A 49 -4.80 14.21 3.79
N VAL A 50 -3.79 14.69 3.07
CA VAL A 50 -2.39 14.31 3.25
C VAL A 50 -1.52 15.52 3.56
N ALA A 51 -2.11 16.68 3.85
CA ALA A 51 -1.38 17.93 4.06
C ALA A 51 -0.30 17.82 5.15
N THR A 52 -0.55 17.05 6.20
CA THR A 52 0.39 16.81 7.32
C THR A 52 1.49 15.78 7.01
N GLN A 53 1.47 15.17 5.83
CA GLN A 53 2.39 14.11 5.40
C GLN A 53 3.32 14.59 4.27
N ALA A 54 3.56 15.90 4.19
CA ALA A 54 4.51 16.48 3.24
C ALA A 54 5.92 15.94 3.51
N ALA A 55 6.53 15.39 2.47
CA ALA A 55 7.89 14.82 2.49
C ALA A 55 8.89 15.68 1.71
N GLY A 56 8.43 16.63 0.90
CA GLY A 56 9.27 17.53 0.12
C GLY A 56 8.48 18.70 -0.45
N TYR A 57 9.18 19.78 -0.78
CA TYR A 57 8.60 20.98 -1.35
C TYR A 57 9.54 21.63 -2.38
N SER A 58 8.97 22.29 -3.38
CA SER A 58 9.70 23.11 -4.36
C SER A 58 8.87 24.33 -4.76
N LEU A 59 9.45 25.52 -4.64
CA LEU A 59 8.80 26.79 -4.95
C LEU A 59 8.93 27.10 -6.45
N SER A 60 7.85 27.56 -7.09
CA SER A 60 7.92 27.99 -8.49
C SER A 60 8.79 29.25 -8.63
N PRO A 61 9.46 29.47 -9.77
CA PRO A 61 10.34 30.63 -9.96
C PRO A 61 9.64 31.98 -9.72
N ASN A 62 8.35 32.06 -10.07
CA ASN A 62 7.51 33.25 -9.88
C ASN A 62 6.78 33.30 -8.53
N GLY A 63 6.92 32.27 -7.68
CA GLY A 63 6.27 32.19 -6.37
C GLY A 63 4.75 31.97 -6.40
N GLU A 64 4.15 31.76 -7.57
CA GLU A 64 2.70 31.56 -7.70
C GLU A 64 2.24 30.21 -7.13
N ARG A 65 3.10 29.18 -7.14
CA ARG A 65 2.75 27.84 -6.70
C ARG A 65 3.91 27.13 -6.00
N VAL A 66 3.57 26.16 -5.16
CA VAL A 66 4.51 25.24 -4.51
C VAL A 66 4.17 23.82 -4.94
N LEU A 67 5.17 23.05 -5.39
CA LEU A 67 5.06 21.61 -5.51
C LEU A 67 5.27 20.99 -4.13
N VAL A 68 4.38 20.10 -3.73
CA VAL A 68 4.46 19.37 -2.47
C VAL A 68 4.41 17.88 -2.80
N THR A 69 5.38 17.12 -2.31
CA THR A 69 5.34 15.65 -2.39
C THR A 69 4.74 15.10 -1.11
N ALA A 70 3.66 14.32 -1.20
CA ALA A 70 3.02 13.68 -0.04
C ALA A 70 2.53 12.28 -0.42
N ARG A 71 2.82 11.28 0.43
CA ARG A 71 2.48 9.86 0.22
C ARG A 71 2.88 9.29 -1.16
N GLY A 72 3.95 9.82 -1.75
CA GLY A 72 4.43 9.39 -3.07
C GLY A 72 3.71 10.01 -4.26
N ASP A 73 2.85 11.00 -4.06
CA ASP A 73 2.25 11.83 -5.13
C ASP A 73 2.80 13.26 -5.08
N VAL A 74 2.73 13.95 -6.22
CA VAL A 74 3.13 15.36 -6.37
C VAL A 74 1.89 16.25 -6.53
N PHE A 75 1.77 17.24 -5.66
CA PHE A 75 0.66 18.20 -5.63
C PHE A 75 1.16 19.59 -6.00
N SER A 76 0.39 20.33 -6.79
CA SER A 76 0.62 21.73 -7.09
C SER A 76 -0.33 22.61 -6.27
N VAL A 77 0.19 23.33 -5.30
CA VAL A 77 -0.54 24.16 -4.33
C VAL A 77 -0.36 25.64 -4.68
N PRO A 78 -1.43 26.46 -4.77
CA PRO A 78 -1.29 27.89 -5.03
C PRO A 78 -0.70 28.63 -3.80
N GLY A 79 0.11 29.66 -4.05
CA GLY A 79 0.66 30.51 -2.98
C GLY A 79 -0.38 31.45 -2.33
N THR A 80 -1.49 31.70 -3.03
CA THR A 80 -2.62 32.51 -2.55
C THR A 80 -3.91 31.69 -2.60
N GLU A 81 -5.01 32.25 -3.11
CA GLU A 81 -6.25 31.50 -3.31
C GLU A 81 -6.21 30.66 -4.58
N GLY A 82 -6.81 29.46 -4.53
CA GLY A 82 -6.97 28.60 -5.70
C GLY A 82 -7.11 27.12 -5.34
N ALA A 83 -7.25 26.29 -6.37
CA ALA A 83 -7.33 24.85 -6.22
C ALA A 83 -5.95 24.19 -6.19
N THR A 84 -5.81 23.18 -5.31
CA THR A 84 -4.69 22.23 -5.31
C THR A 84 -4.95 21.13 -6.34
N TYR A 85 -3.95 20.77 -7.13
CA TYR A 85 -4.03 19.70 -8.11
C TYR A 85 -3.05 18.58 -7.78
N ASN A 86 -3.49 17.32 -7.83
CA ASN A 86 -2.60 16.15 -7.87
C ASN A 86 -2.14 15.94 -9.31
N LEU A 87 -0.85 16.10 -9.57
CA LEU A 87 -0.26 16.04 -10.91
C LEU A 87 0.05 14.61 -11.36
N THR A 88 0.41 13.72 -10.42
CA THR A 88 0.89 12.37 -10.74
C THR A 88 -0.24 11.35 -10.70
N ARG A 89 -1.15 11.43 -9.73
CA ARG A 89 -2.28 10.50 -9.55
C ARG A 89 -1.82 9.03 -9.59
N THR A 90 -0.71 8.73 -8.92
CA THR A 90 -0.03 7.42 -8.94
C THR A 90 0.00 6.79 -7.55
N PRO A 91 -1.15 6.52 -6.91
CA PRO A 91 -1.18 5.91 -5.58
C PRO A 91 -0.48 4.55 -5.58
N GLY A 92 0.44 4.36 -4.63
CA GLY A 92 1.25 3.14 -4.51
C GLY A 92 2.61 3.19 -5.22
N ILE A 93 2.85 4.24 -6.02
CA ILE A 93 4.18 4.61 -6.51
C ILE A 93 4.75 5.67 -5.55
N HIS A 94 6.07 5.67 -5.36
CA HIS A 94 6.75 6.59 -4.44
C HIS A 94 7.51 7.67 -5.20
N GLU A 95 6.77 8.64 -5.76
CA GLU A 95 7.36 9.83 -6.38
C GLU A 95 8.08 10.67 -5.33
N ARG A 96 9.25 11.20 -5.69
CA ARG A 96 10.14 11.96 -4.81
C ARG A 96 10.84 13.07 -5.60
N GLU A 97 11.38 14.04 -4.88
CA GLU A 97 12.27 15.08 -5.44
C GLU A 97 11.64 15.88 -6.59
N ALA A 98 10.34 16.15 -6.50
CA ALA A 98 9.67 17.01 -7.46
C ALA A 98 10.29 18.42 -7.45
N CYS A 99 10.70 18.91 -8.61
CA CYS A 99 11.28 20.24 -8.78
C CYS A 99 10.65 20.96 -9.98
N TRP A 100 10.61 22.28 -9.89
CA TRP A 100 10.23 23.11 -11.03
C TRP A 100 11.36 23.18 -12.06
N SER A 101 10.98 23.30 -13.33
CA SER A 101 11.86 23.83 -14.37
C SER A 101 12.33 25.23 -13.97
N ALA A 102 13.59 25.56 -14.29
CA ALA A 102 14.18 26.85 -13.91
C ALA A 102 13.47 28.06 -14.54
N ASP A 103 12.81 27.85 -15.68
CA ASP A 103 12.02 28.85 -16.40
C ASP A 103 10.52 28.82 -16.05
N GLY A 104 10.07 27.85 -15.25
CA GLY A 104 8.68 27.73 -14.81
C GLY A 104 7.70 27.32 -15.92
N SER A 105 8.19 26.92 -17.10
CA SER A 105 7.40 26.30 -18.17
C SER A 105 7.28 24.79 -18.07
#